data_AF-A0A1Z9BPR8-F1
#
_entry.id   AF-A0A1Z9BPR8-F1
#
_cell.length_a   1.000
_cell.length_b   1.000
_cell.length_c   1.000
_cell.angle_alpha   90.00
_cell.angle_beta   90.00
_cell.angle_gamma   90.00
#
_symmetry.space_group_name_H-M   'P 1'
#
loop_
_entity.id
_entity.type
_entity.pdbx_description
1 polymer ?
#
loop_
_entity_poly.entity_id
_entity_poly.type
_entity_poly.pdbx_seq_one_letter_code
_entity_poly.pdbx_strand_id
1 'polypeptide(L)'
;MAFRSGLEERVADLMCELGVKYEYESTKVPYMIQHIYTPDFLLPNGIYLECKGYWDDEDRRKIRNVKEQHPEIDLRMVFQSPYNKISKKSKTTYAKWCDKHDIPWTSFHNIPINWLI
;
A
#
# COMPACT_ATOMS: atom_id res chain seq x y z
N MET A 1 -29.80 -2.56 14.07
CA MET A 1 -28.76 -2.21 13.09
C MET A 1 -29.31 -1.08 12.24
N ALA A 2 -28.52 -0.05 11.97
CA ALA A 2 -28.91 1.00 11.03
C ALA A 2 -28.27 0.70 9.68
N PHE A 3 -28.99 0.99 8.58
CA PHE A 3 -28.41 1.00 7.24
C PHE A 3 -27.28 2.02 7.17
N ARG A 4 -26.24 1.77 6.37
CA ARG A 4 -25.08 2.67 6.26
C ARG A 4 -25.37 3.89 5.40
N SER A 5 -26.45 3.86 4.63
CA SER A 5 -26.90 4.98 3.82
C SER A 5 -28.42 5.01 3.67
N GLY A 6 -28.98 6.19 3.40
CA GLY A 6 -30.41 6.34 3.12
C GLY A 6 -30.85 5.66 1.81
N LEU A 7 -29.91 5.33 0.91
CA LEU A 7 -30.22 4.53 -0.28
C LEU A 7 -30.50 3.07 0.11
N GLU A 8 -29.65 2.49 0.96
CA GLU A 8 -29.80 1.12 1.44
C GLU A 8 -31.13 0.94 2.19
N GLU A 9 -31.52 1.92 3.01
CA GLU A 9 -32.81 1.93 3.70
C GLU A 9 -33.98 1.88 2.72
N ARG A 10 -33.99 2.75 1.70
CA ARG A 10 -35.06 2.77 0.69
C ARG A 10 -35.14 1.47 -0.13
N VAL A 11 -34.01 0.83 -0.40
CA VAL A 11 -33.97 -0.46 -1.10
C VAL A 11 -34.49 -1.58 -0.21
N ALA A 12 -34.14 -1.57 1.07
CA ALA A 12 -34.65 -2.52 2.05
C ALA A 12 -36.17 -2.38 2.24
N ASP A 13 -36.69 -1.15 2.30
CA ASP A 13 -38.13 -0.89 2.36
C ASP A 13 -38.85 -1.44 1.14
N LEU A 14 -38.32 -1.21 -0.07
CA LEU A 14 -38.87 -1.79 -1.29
C LEU A 14 -38.88 -3.33 -1.25
N MET A 15 -37.82 -3.97 -0.75
CA MET A 15 -37.79 -5.43 -0.60
C MET A 15 -38.84 -5.92 0.41
N CYS A 16 -39.03 -5.21 1.53
CA CYS A 16 -40.08 -5.49 2.50
C CYS A 16 -41.49 -5.34 1.89
N GLU A 17 -41.75 -4.26 1.15
CA GLU A 17 -43.03 -4.01 0.45
C GLU A 17 -43.34 -5.11 -0.57
N LEU A 18 -42.32 -5.62 -1.26
CA LEU A 18 -42.43 -6.73 -2.21
C LEU A 18 -42.45 -8.12 -1.54
N GLY A 19 -42.38 -8.20 -0.21
CA GLY A 19 -42.37 -9.47 0.54
C GLY A 19 -41.10 -10.30 0.35
N VAL A 20 -40.01 -9.69 -0.12
CA VAL A 20 -38.71 -10.34 -0.34
C VAL A 20 -37.94 -10.40 0.97
N LYS A 21 -37.60 -11.61 1.42
CA LYS A 21 -36.70 -11.80 2.56
C LYS A 21 -35.25 -11.56 2.14
N TYR A 22 -34.50 -10.83 2.95
CA TYR A 22 -33.08 -10.56 2.72
C TYR A 22 -32.30 -10.65 4.02
N GLU A 23 -30.98 -10.80 3.88
CA GLU A 23 -30.01 -10.62 4.96
C GLU A 23 -29.13 -9.42 4.63
N TYR A 24 -28.91 -8.53 5.59
CA TYR A 24 -28.14 -7.31 5.40
C TYR A 24 -26.71 -7.49 5.93
N GLU A 25 -25.71 -7.36 5.05
CA GLU A 25 -24.28 -7.50 5.35
C GLU A 25 -23.88 -8.78 6.12
N SER A 26 -24.66 -9.87 5.98
CA SER A 26 -24.42 -11.13 6.72
C SER A 26 -23.28 -11.98 6.15
N THR A 27 -23.00 -11.84 4.86
CA THR A 27 -22.06 -12.70 4.13
C THR A 27 -20.86 -11.90 3.65
N LYS A 28 -19.66 -12.48 3.80
CA LYS A 28 -18.40 -11.94 3.27
C LYS A 28 -17.83 -12.91 2.25
N VAL A 29 -17.56 -12.43 1.05
CA VAL A 29 -16.93 -13.22 -0.02
C VAL A 29 -15.47 -12.80 -0.14
N PRO A 30 -14.49 -13.68 0.16
CA PRO A 30 -13.08 -13.37 -0.03
C PRO A 30 -12.76 -13.29 -1.53
N TYR A 31 -11.90 -12.36 -1.91
CA TYR A 31 -11.38 -12.23 -3.27
C TYR A 31 -9.91 -11.79 -3.24
N MET A 32 -9.19 -12.02 -4.33
CA MET A 32 -7.79 -11.65 -4.49
C MET A 32 -7.63 -10.81 -5.75
N ILE A 33 -6.89 -9.70 -5.66
CA ILE A 33 -6.49 -8.89 -6.82
C ILE A 33 -4.99 -9.10 -7.02
N GLN A 34 -4.60 -9.41 -8.25
CA GLN A 34 -3.19 -9.48 -8.65
C GLN A 34 -2.72 -8.15 -9.22
N HIS A 35 -1.50 -7.77 -8.88
CA HIS A 35 -0.82 -6.59 -9.39
C HIS A 35 0.58 -6.98 -9.87
N ILE A 36 1.09 -6.24 -10.85
CA ILE A 36 2.48 -6.37 -11.33
C ILE A 36 3.27 -5.22 -10.72
N TYR A 37 4.41 -5.55 -10.13
CA TYR A 37 5.38 -4.56 -9.66
C TYR A 37 6.39 -4.26 -10.75
N THR A 38 6.54 -2.97 -11.08
CA THR A 38 7.57 -2.47 -11.99
C THR A 38 8.43 -1.49 -11.21
N PRO A 39 9.71 -1.79 -10.93
CA PRO A 39 10.61 -0.84 -10.30
C PRO A 39 10.89 0.34 -11.23
N ASP A 40 11.27 1.48 -10.67
CA ASP A 40 11.72 2.61 -11.49
C ASP A 40 13.07 2.30 -12.15
N PHE A 41 13.98 1.63 -11.43
CA PHE A 41 15.28 1.23 -11.97
C PHE A 41 15.66 -0.18 -11.53
N LEU A 42 16.20 -0.96 -12.46
CA LEU A 42 16.90 -2.21 -12.20
C LEU A 42 18.38 -2.02 -12.52
N LEU A 43 19.23 -2.15 -11.51
CA LEU A 43 20.67 -1.99 -11.65
C LEU A 43 21.33 -3.29 -12.14
N PRO A 44 22.50 -3.22 -12.81
CA PRO A 44 23.19 -4.42 -13.32
C PRO A 44 23.59 -5.44 -12.24
N ASN A 45 23.75 -5.00 -10.99
CA ASN A 45 24.05 -5.84 -9.83
C ASN A 45 22.79 -6.50 -9.21
N GLY A 46 21.60 -6.29 -9.81
CA GLY A 46 20.34 -6.89 -9.37
C GLY A 46 19.57 -6.10 -8.31
N ILE A 47 20.02 -4.89 -7.95
CA ILE A 47 19.29 -4.01 -7.02
C ILE A 47 18.14 -3.31 -7.75
N TYR A 48 16.97 -3.31 -7.12
CA TYR A 48 15.76 -2.65 -7.59
C TYR A 48 15.62 -1.32 -6.82
N LEU A 49 15.60 -0.19 -7.53
CA LEU A 49 15.38 1.12 -6.93
C LEU A 49 13.97 1.63 -7.26
N GLU A 50 13.26 2.07 -6.23
CA GLU A 50 11.99 2.79 -6.33
C GLU A 50 12.18 4.23 -5.81
N CYS A 51 11.88 5.20 -6.66
CA CYS A 51 11.97 6.62 -6.36
C CYS A 51 10.61 7.17 -5.93
N LYS A 52 10.54 7.82 -4.76
CA LYS A 52 9.29 8.43 -4.27
C LYS A 52 9.48 9.82 -3.68
N GLY A 53 8.70 10.76 -4.20
CA GLY A 53 8.50 12.08 -3.59
C GLY A 53 7.40 12.03 -2.54
N TYR A 54 6.15 11.93 -3.00
CA TYR A 54 5.01 11.59 -2.17
C TYR A 54 4.84 10.07 -2.10
N TRP A 55 4.63 9.56 -0.90
CA TRP A 55 4.47 8.13 -0.66
C TRP A 55 3.19 7.87 0.15
N ASP A 56 2.17 7.35 -0.53
CA ASP A 56 0.85 7.12 0.03
C ASP A 56 0.71 5.72 0.65
N ASP A 57 -0.50 5.38 1.08
CA ASP A 57 -0.77 4.10 1.74
C ASP A 57 -0.80 2.91 0.79
N GLU A 58 -1.19 3.12 -0.47
CA GLU A 58 -1.23 2.08 -1.48
C GLU A 58 0.18 1.71 -1.91
N ASP A 59 1.05 2.68 -2.16
CA ASP A 59 2.45 2.44 -2.48
C ASP A 59 3.19 1.73 -1.33
N ARG A 60 2.94 2.10 -0.06
CA ARG A 60 3.54 1.38 1.08
C ARG A 60 3.10 -0.08 1.13
N ARG A 61 1.80 -0.34 0.94
CA ARG A 61 1.25 -1.70 0.87
C ARG A 61 1.84 -2.49 -0.31
N LYS A 62 2.00 -1.86 -1.47
CA LYS A 62 2.67 -2.43 -2.64
C LYS A 62 4.08 -2.89 -2.30
N ILE A 63 4.93 -2.00 -1.79
CA ILE A 63 6.33 -2.33 -1.46
C ILE A 63 6.41 -3.44 -0.42
N ARG A 64 5.55 -3.39 0.62
CA ARG A 64 5.47 -4.43 1.63
C ARG A 64 5.11 -5.78 1.01
N ASN A 65 4.06 -5.83 0.20
CA ASN A 65 3.60 -7.07 -0.42
C ASN A 65 4.64 -7.65 -1.38
N VAL A 66 5.35 -6.81 -2.13
CA VAL A 66 6.45 -7.25 -3.00
C VAL A 66 7.55 -7.90 -2.18
N LYS A 67 8.01 -7.27 -1.10
CA LYS A 67 9.05 -7.86 -0.21
C LYS A 67 8.58 -9.14 0.47
N GLU A 68 7.32 -9.19 0.93
CA GLU A 68 6.75 -10.37 1.58
C GLU A 68 6.60 -11.56 0.61
N GLN A 69 6.24 -11.30 -0.66
CA GLN A 69 6.03 -12.34 -1.67
C GLN A 69 7.29 -12.71 -2.46
N HIS A 70 8.25 -11.78 -2.53
CA HIS A 70 9.52 -11.92 -3.26
C HIS A 70 10.71 -11.51 -2.38
N PRO A 71 11.01 -12.26 -1.30
CA PRO A 71 12.10 -11.93 -0.39
C PRO A 71 13.49 -11.95 -1.07
N GLU A 72 13.62 -12.59 -2.22
CA GLU A 72 14.83 -12.62 -3.05
C GLU A 72 15.16 -11.29 -3.72
N ILE A 73 14.18 -10.39 -3.87
CA ILE A 73 14.38 -9.11 -4.55
C ILE A 73 15.02 -8.09 -3.60
N ASP A 74 16.19 -7.58 -3.98
CA ASP A 74 16.85 -6.46 -3.30
C ASP A 74 16.24 -5.11 -3.71
N LEU A 75 15.00 -4.90 -3.26
CA LEU A 75 14.28 -3.64 -3.40
C LEU A 75 14.73 -2.63 -2.33
N ARG A 76 15.12 -1.44 -2.79
CA ARG A 76 15.53 -0.30 -1.97
C ARG A 76 14.78 0.97 -2.38
N MET A 77 14.52 1.83 -1.41
CA MET A 77 13.76 3.07 -1.62
C MET A 77 14.68 4.29 -1.74
N VAL A 78 14.38 5.18 -2.68
CA VAL A 78 15.05 6.47 -2.84
C VAL A 78 14.02 7.58 -2.68
N PHE A 79 14.13 8.37 -1.60
CA PHE A 79 13.15 9.38 -1.27
C PHE A 79 13.61 10.80 -1.61
N GLN A 80 12.67 11.66 -2.01
CA GLN A 80 12.91 13.10 -2.04
C GLN A 80 13.08 13.67 -0.62
N SER A 81 12.17 13.28 0.28
CA SER A 81 12.12 13.73 1.68
C SER A 81 11.79 12.55 2.61
N PRO A 82 12.79 11.74 3.00
CA PRO A 82 12.58 10.52 3.79
C PRO A 82 11.99 10.77 5.19
N TYR A 83 12.09 11.99 5.70
CA TYR A 83 11.56 12.38 7.00
C TYR A 83 10.12 12.91 6.96
N ASN A 84 9.48 12.90 5.78
CA ASN A 84 8.05 13.17 5.68
C ASN A 84 7.25 12.11 6.44
N LYS A 85 6.16 12.53 7.08
CA LYS A 85 5.25 11.66 7.80
C LYS A 85 4.37 10.87 6.83
N ILE A 86 4.09 9.60 7.16
CA ILE A 86 3.19 8.75 6.37
C ILE A 86 1.76 9.30 6.24
N SER A 87 1.35 10.13 7.21
CA SER A 87 0.11 10.89 7.18
C SER A 87 0.22 12.09 8.12
N LYS A 88 -0.67 13.09 7.97
CA LYS A 88 -0.68 14.31 8.82
C LYS A 88 -0.76 14.00 10.32
N LYS A 89 -1.47 12.93 10.70
CA LYS A 89 -1.68 12.53 12.11
C LYS A 89 -0.57 11.60 12.65
N SER A 90 0.25 11.01 11.79
CA SER A 90 1.25 10.03 12.20
C SER A 90 2.52 10.68 12.73
N LYS A 91 3.20 10.01 13.67
CA LYS A 91 4.58 10.33 14.08
C LYS A 91 5.63 9.54 13.27
N THR A 92 5.19 8.53 12.51
CA THR A 92 6.05 7.68 11.69
C THR A 92 6.40 8.38 10.39
N THR A 93 7.68 8.42 10.06
CA THR A 93 8.20 8.94 8.79
C THR A 93 8.37 7.83 7.76
N TYR A 94 8.61 8.18 6.49
CA TYR A 94 8.91 7.20 5.45
C TYR A 94 10.14 6.35 5.81
N ALA A 95 11.22 7.01 6.26
CA ALA A 95 12.42 6.38 6.81
C ALA A 95 12.09 5.37 7.93
N LYS A 96 11.40 5.81 8.99
CA LYS A 96 11.05 4.95 10.12
C LYS A 96 10.16 3.77 9.73
N TRP A 97 9.32 3.96 8.71
CA TRP A 97 8.52 2.88 8.17
C TRP A 97 9.41 1.85 7.47
N CYS A 98 10.36 2.29 6.64
CA CYS A 98 11.31 1.41 5.97
C CYS A 98 12.20 0.66 6.97
N ASP A 99 12.71 1.36 8.00
CA ASP A 99 13.51 0.76 9.08
C ASP A 99 12.74 -0.35 9.81
N LYS A 100 11.44 -0.13 10.07
CA LYS A 100 10.57 -1.12 10.72
C LYS A 100 10.36 -2.39 9.87
N HIS A 101 10.48 -2.26 8.55
CA HIS A 101 10.21 -3.33 7.59
C HIS A 101 11.50 -3.87 6.94
N ASP A 102 12.68 -3.51 7.47
CA ASP A 102 13.99 -3.92 6.96
C ASP A 102 14.19 -3.60 5.47
N ILE A 103 13.66 -2.45 5.03
CA ILE A 103 13.80 -1.97 3.64
C ILE A 103 14.91 -0.92 3.61
N PRO A 104 16.03 -1.16 2.90
CA PRO A 104 17.06 -0.15 2.75
C PRO A 104 16.51 1.08 2.03
N TRP A 105 16.88 2.26 2.52
CA TRP A 105 16.43 3.51 1.93
C TRP A 105 17.51 4.58 1.97
N THR A 106 17.38 5.58 1.11
CA THR A 106 18.22 6.77 1.14
C THR A 106 17.46 8.00 0.65
N SER A 107 18.01 9.20 0.87
CA SER A 107 17.61 10.39 0.13
C SER A 107 18.24 10.36 -1.25
N PHE A 108 17.56 10.85 -2.28
CA PHE A 108 18.09 10.89 -3.65
C PHE A 108 19.43 11.62 -3.79
N HIS A 109 19.72 12.57 -2.90
CA HIS A 109 21.01 13.26 -2.85
C HIS A 109 22.18 12.40 -2.33
N ASN A 110 21.88 11.31 -1.64
CA ASN A 110 22.84 10.51 -0.87
C ASN A 110 22.78 9.03 -1.26
N ILE A 111 22.53 8.71 -2.53
CA ILE A 111 22.54 7.31 -2.98
C ILE A 111 23.95 6.74 -2.75
N PRO A 112 24.12 5.71 -1.91
CA PRO A 112 25.43 5.17 -1.62
C PRO A 112 26.08 4.57 -2.88
N ILE A 113 27.37 4.83 -3.10
CA ILE A 113 28.09 4.33 -4.28
C ILE A 113 28.04 2.80 -4.36
N ASN A 114 28.08 2.10 -3.22
CA ASN A 114 27.98 0.64 -3.16
C ASN A 114 26.61 0.08 -3.61
N TRP A 115 25.60 0.93 -3.84
CA TRP A 115 24.36 0.50 -4.48
C TRP A 115 24.50 0.50 -6.01
N LEU A 116 25.34 1.38 -6.55
CA LEU A 116 25.44 1.67 -7.99
C LEU A 116 26.51 0.85 -8.71
N ILE A 117 27.37 0.14 -7.97
CA ILE A 117 28.50 -0.65 -8.49
C ILE A 117 28.25 -2.15 -8.37
#